data_AF-B8FL74-F1
#
_entry.id   AF-B8FL74-F1
#
_cell.length_a   1.000
_cell.length_b   1.000
_cell.length_c   1.000
_cell.angle_alpha   90.00
_cell.angle_beta   90.00
_cell.angle_gamma   90.00
#
_symmetry.space_group_name_H-M   'P 1'
#
loop_
_entity.id
_entity.type
_entity.pdbx_description
1 polymer ?
#
loop_
_entity_poly.entity_id
_entity_poly.type
_entity_poly.pdbx_seq_one_letter_code
_entity_poly.pdbx_strand_id
1 'polypeptide(L)'
;MWPTTLICTVVSKEVKDVFINNEITGVNFRKVDIDGIGKHEPWDDYPVVDDSIAMLDLVELTEKEEDPEQYGPLYQMVILFESGYPPGIKIVNRCRKCGYIEIDNEDMEISLSSKTVPEADIFFLKSTRYIVVSDKVKLLMEKSNFSNVSFQKVGWDS
;
A
#
# COMPACT_ATOMS: atom_id res chain seq x y z
N MET A 1 5.49 11.37 15.47
CA MET A 1 5.77 9.98 15.03
C MET A 1 4.96 9.80 13.75
N TRP A 2 5.57 10.01 12.59
CA TRP A 2 4.92 9.84 11.29
C TRP A 2 4.86 8.34 10.96
N PRO A 3 3.81 7.82 10.29
CA PRO A 3 3.65 6.37 10.12
C PRO A 3 4.74 5.83 9.18
N THR A 4 5.32 4.70 9.57
CA THR A 4 6.53 4.11 8.98
C THR A 4 6.34 3.46 7.61
N THR A 5 5.12 3.32 7.10
CA THR A 5 4.89 2.83 5.73
C THR A 5 3.50 3.23 5.25
N LEU A 6 3.29 4.50 4.91
CA LEU A 6 2.18 4.83 4.01
C LEU A 6 2.60 4.33 2.62
N ILE A 7 2.28 3.08 2.28
CA ILE A 7 2.35 2.64 0.89
C ILE A 7 1.25 3.40 0.16
N CYS A 8 1.63 4.51 -0.43
CA CYS A 8 0.73 5.32 -1.19
C CYS A 8 0.67 4.77 -2.62
N THR A 9 -0.45 4.18 -2.99
CA THR A 9 -0.69 3.80 -4.38
C THR A 9 -1.26 4.99 -5.14
N VAL A 10 -0.71 5.28 -6.32
CA VAL A 10 -1.32 6.23 -7.24
C VAL A 10 -2.40 5.52 -8.06
N VAL A 11 -3.58 6.13 -8.13
CA VAL A 11 -4.73 5.59 -8.86
C VAL A 11 -5.34 6.64 -9.79
N SER A 12 -6.06 6.17 -10.81
CA SER A 12 -6.83 7.03 -11.70
C SER A 12 -8.04 7.64 -10.99
N LYS A 13 -8.60 8.70 -11.59
CA LYS A 13 -9.89 9.27 -11.16
C LYS A 13 -11.00 8.21 -11.13
N GLU A 14 -11.02 7.28 -12.07
CA GLU A 14 -12.05 6.24 -12.15
C GLU A 14 -12.05 5.34 -10.91
N VAL A 15 -10.86 4.90 -10.46
CA VAL A 15 -10.73 4.13 -9.23
C VAL A 15 -11.22 4.94 -8.02
N LYS A 16 -10.79 6.21 -7.91
CA LYS A 16 -11.27 7.09 -6.84
C LYS A 16 -12.80 7.18 -6.85
N ASP A 17 -13.40 7.45 -8.00
CA ASP A 17 -14.84 7.63 -8.13
C ASP A 17 -15.58 6.33 -7.76
N VAL A 18 -15.07 5.15 -8.13
CA VAL A 18 -15.61 3.85 -7.68
C VAL A 18 -15.58 3.74 -6.16
N PHE A 19 -14.48 4.08 -5.51
CA PHE A 19 -14.36 3.95 -4.05
C PHE A 19 -15.27 4.94 -3.31
N ILE A 20 -15.33 6.19 -3.76
CA ILE A 20 -16.16 7.24 -3.15
C ILE A 20 -17.65 6.94 -3.35
N ASN A 21 -18.07 6.61 -4.58
CA ASN A 21 -19.49 6.37 -4.88
C ASN A 21 -20.05 5.12 -4.21
N ASN A 22 -19.20 4.18 -3.82
CA ASN A 22 -19.59 2.95 -3.12
C ASN A 22 -19.29 3.01 -1.62
N GLU A 23 -18.94 4.19 -1.08
CA GLU A 23 -18.68 4.41 0.35
C GLU A 23 -17.67 3.40 0.92
N ILE A 24 -16.57 3.18 0.19
CA ILE A 24 -15.49 2.30 0.64
C ILE A 24 -14.74 2.96 1.79
N THR A 25 -14.69 2.25 2.91
CA THR A 25 -14.06 2.74 4.15
C THR A 25 -12.58 2.35 4.23
N GLY A 26 -11.79 3.15 4.94
CA GLY A 26 -10.37 2.85 5.18
C GLY A 26 -9.37 3.44 4.18
N VAL A 27 -9.84 4.29 3.27
CA VAL A 27 -8.99 5.07 2.37
C VAL A 27 -9.34 6.55 2.37
N ASN A 28 -8.35 7.36 1.99
CA ASN A 28 -8.54 8.75 1.59
C ASN A 28 -7.82 9.00 0.26
N PHE A 29 -8.26 10.01 -0.49
CA PHE A 29 -7.67 10.36 -1.77
C PHE A 29 -7.17 11.80 -1.77
N ARG A 30 -5.95 11.98 -2.24
CA ARG A 30 -5.37 13.32 -2.47
C ARG A 30 -5.01 13.46 -3.93
N LYS A 31 -5.42 14.55 -4.57
CA LYS A 31 -4.98 14.85 -5.94
C LYS A 31 -3.46 15.00 -5.90
N VAL A 32 -2.79 14.40 -6.87
CA VAL A 32 -1.35 14.56 -7.07
C VAL A 32 -1.10 15.07 -8.47
N ASP A 33 -0.11 15.94 -8.58
CA ASP A 33 0.44 16.37 -9.86
C ASP A 33 1.73 15.57 -10.03
N ILE A 34 1.85 14.85 -11.15
CA ILE A 34 2.96 13.92 -11.41
C ILE A 34 3.88 14.53 -12.46
N ASP A 35 5.16 14.65 -12.14
CA ASP A 35 6.16 15.28 -13.02
C ASP A 35 6.69 14.32 -14.11
N GLY A 36 6.48 13.01 -13.96
CA GLY A 36 6.90 11.99 -14.91
C GLY A 36 6.53 10.58 -14.45
N ILE A 37 6.32 9.68 -15.41
CA ILE A 37 6.27 8.23 -15.19
C ILE A 37 7.51 7.64 -15.83
N GLY A 38 8.21 6.78 -15.10
CA GLY A 38 9.44 6.17 -15.57
C GLY A 38 9.74 4.86 -14.89
N LYS A 39 10.77 4.19 -15.39
CA LYS A 39 11.31 2.99 -14.77
C LYS A 39 12.30 3.39 -13.69
N HIS A 40 12.35 2.55 -12.67
CA HIS A 40 13.37 2.61 -11.63
C HIS A 40 14.22 1.35 -11.76
N GLU A 41 15.53 1.51 -11.89
CA GLU A 41 16.46 0.41 -11.68
C GLU A 41 16.77 0.30 -10.18
N PRO A 42 16.75 -0.91 -9.59
CA PRO A 42 17.13 -1.09 -8.19
C PRO A 42 18.47 -0.42 -7.91
N TRP A 43 18.57 0.33 -6.82
CA TRP A 43 19.84 0.91 -6.42
C TRP A 43 20.82 -0.21 -6.08
N ASP A 44 21.97 -0.25 -6.75
CA ASP A 44 23.05 -1.18 -6.40
C ASP A 44 23.58 -0.88 -4.98
N ASP A 45 23.62 0.41 -4.60
CA ASP A 45 23.99 0.88 -3.27
C ASP A 45 22.91 1.81 -2.70
N TYR A 46 22.45 1.54 -1.47
CA TYR A 46 21.48 2.40 -0.78
C TYR A 46 22.06 3.81 -0.60
N PRO A 47 21.41 4.87 -1.13
CA PRO A 47 21.94 6.22 -1.01
C PRO A 47 21.94 6.64 0.46
N VAL A 48 23.06 7.22 0.90
CA VAL A 48 23.14 7.86 2.22
C VAL A 48 22.37 9.18 2.11
N VAL A 49 21.14 9.17 2.60
CA VAL A 49 20.23 10.33 2.55
C VAL A 49 20.21 11.04 3.89
N ASP A 50 20.19 12.37 3.84
CA ASP A 50 19.90 13.22 5.01
C ASP A 50 18.46 12.95 5.46
N ASP A 51 18.22 12.88 6.77
CA ASP A 51 16.92 12.60 7.40
C ASP A 51 15.84 13.64 6.99
N SER A 52 16.22 14.76 6.36
CA SER A 52 15.31 15.78 5.81
C SER A 52 14.67 15.42 4.48
N ILE A 53 15.22 14.45 3.73
CA ILE A 53 14.69 14.03 2.43
C ILE A 53 14.00 12.67 2.61
N ALA A 54 12.69 12.60 2.38
CA ALA A 54 12.02 11.31 2.40
C ALA A 54 12.66 10.43 1.31
N MET A 55 13.04 9.19 1.63
CA MET A 55 13.66 8.28 0.64
C MET A 55 12.81 8.09 -0.64
N LEU A 56 11.50 8.36 -0.54
CA LEU A 56 10.56 8.38 -1.66
C LEU A 56 10.76 9.55 -2.63
N ASP A 57 11.36 10.66 -2.19
CA ASP A 57 11.63 11.86 -3.00
C ASP A 57 12.88 11.74 -3.88
N LEU A 58 13.71 10.70 -3.66
CA LEU A 58 14.99 10.53 -4.35
C LEU A 58 14.93 9.55 -5.52
N VAL A 59 13.74 9.17 -5.98
CA VAL A 59 13.61 8.33 -7.17
C VAL A 59 14.04 9.14 -8.38
N GLU A 60 15.31 9.03 -8.75
CA GLU A 60 15.84 9.57 -9.99
C GLU A 60 15.28 8.70 -11.13
N LEU A 61 14.40 9.28 -11.94
CA LEU A 61 13.84 8.60 -13.11
C LEU A 61 14.97 8.38 -14.10
N THR A 62 15.34 7.13 -14.36
CA THR A 62 16.38 6.80 -15.33
C THR A 62 15.90 7.11 -16.75
N GLU A 63 14.60 6.95 -17.00
CA GLU A 63 13.93 7.31 -18.25
C GLU A 63 12.51 7.83 -17.96
N LYS A 64 12.13 9.00 -18.51
CA LYS A 64 10.72 9.39 -18.62
C LYS A 64 10.13 8.66 -19.82
N GLU A 65 9.45 7.55 -19.56
CA GLU A 65 8.90 6.74 -20.64
C GLU A 65 7.59 7.30 -21.19
N GLU A 66 6.85 8.04 -20.36
CA GLU A 66 5.45 8.35 -20.64
C GLU A 66 5.05 9.74 -20.17
N ASP A 67 4.25 10.43 -20.99
CA ASP A 67 3.62 11.70 -20.64
C ASP A 67 2.54 11.46 -19.57
N PRO A 68 2.64 12.05 -18.37
CA PRO A 68 1.64 11.89 -17.31
C PRO A 68 0.25 12.37 -17.72
N GLU A 69 0.13 13.33 -18.65
CA GLU A 69 -1.16 13.90 -19.06
C GLU A 69 -2.08 12.85 -19.71
N GLN A 70 -1.52 11.80 -20.33
CA GLN A 70 -2.31 10.75 -20.97
C GLN A 70 -3.19 9.94 -19.99
N TYR A 71 -2.83 9.96 -18.70
CA TYR A 71 -3.53 9.24 -17.65
C TYR A 71 -4.66 10.05 -17.00
N GLY A 72 -4.82 11.31 -17.41
CA GLY A 72 -5.77 12.23 -16.80
C GLY A 72 -5.46 12.53 -15.33
N PRO A 73 -6.43 13.04 -14.55
CA PRO A 73 -6.19 13.36 -13.14
C PRO A 73 -5.87 12.12 -12.30
N LEU A 74 -4.73 12.16 -11.61
CA LEU A 74 -4.26 11.09 -10.73
C LEU A 74 -4.41 11.46 -9.26
N TYR A 75 -4.59 10.44 -8.44
CA TYR A 75 -4.82 10.58 -7.00
C TYR A 75 -3.96 9.60 -6.22
N GLN A 76 -3.34 10.09 -5.15
CA GLN A 76 -2.75 9.27 -4.13
C GLN A 76 -3.85 8.65 -3.28
N MET A 77 -3.96 7.32 -3.30
CA MET A 77 -4.79 6.55 -2.38
C MET A 77 -4.00 6.30 -1.09
N VAL A 78 -4.48 6.89 -0.01
CA VAL A 78 -3.91 6.77 1.33
C VAL A 78 -4.77 5.78 2.12
N ILE A 79 -4.25 4.58 2.35
CA ILE A 79 -4.91 3.59 3.21
C ILE A 79 -4.66 3.99 4.67
N LEU A 80 -5.73 4.08 5.45
CA LEU A 80 -5.74 4.71 6.78
C LEU A 80 -5.57 3.71 7.93
N PHE A 81 -5.76 2.42 7.66
CA PHE A 81 -5.73 1.38 8.67
C PHE A 81 -4.68 0.32 8.38
N GLU A 82 -4.14 -0.23 9.45
CA GLU A 82 -3.29 -1.41 9.46
C GLU A 82 -3.90 -2.46 10.39
N SER A 83 -3.63 -3.73 10.12
CA SER A 83 -4.03 -4.82 11.00
C SER A 83 -3.23 -4.82 12.30
N GLY A 84 -3.73 -5.56 13.29
CA GLY A 84 -2.88 -6.04 14.38
C GLY A 84 -1.83 -7.04 13.88
N TYR A 85 -0.85 -7.34 14.73
CA TYR A 85 0.01 -8.51 14.50
C TYR A 85 -0.78 -9.80 14.75
N PRO A 86 -0.59 -10.85 13.92
CA PRO A 86 -1.08 -12.19 14.23
C PRO A 86 -0.60 -12.68 15.61
N PRO A 87 -1.40 -13.47 16.34
CA PRO A 87 -0.95 -14.10 17.57
C PRO A 87 0.27 -15.00 17.32
N GLY A 88 1.22 -15.01 18.26
CA GLY A 88 2.40 -15.88 18.18
C GLY A 88 3.55 -15.35 17.32
N ILE A 89 3.44 -14.14 16.77
CA ILE A 89 4.50 -13.53 15.97
C ILE A 89 5.78 -13.32 16.79
N LYS A 90 6.93 -13.65 16.20
CA LYS A 90 8.24 -13.46 16.81
C LYS A 90 8.96 -12.27 16.17
N ILE A 91 9.09 -11.20 16.93
CA ILE A 91 9.85 -10.02 16.52
C ILE A 91 11.34 -10.35 16.65
N VAL A 92 12.05 -10.36 15.52
CA VAL A 92 13.49 -10.62 15.43
C VAL A 92 14.27 -9.36 15.76
N ASN A 93 13.80 -8.21 15.27
CA ASN A 93 14.49 -6.95 15.42
C ASN A 93 13.52 -5.78 15.38
N ARG A 94 13.93 -4.65 15.97
CA ARG A 94 13.22 -3.38 15.82
C ARG A 94 14.23 -2.29 15.53
N CYS A 95 14.13 -1.66 14.36
CA CYS A 95 14.96 -0.52 14.01
C CYS A 95 14.70 0.62 15.01
N ARG A 96 15.76 1.07 15.69
CA ARG A 96 15.67 2.16 16.69
C ARG A 96 15.37 3.53 16.08
N LYS A 97 15.66 3.73 14.79
CA LYS A 97 15.47 5.00 14.08
C LYS A 97 14.05 5.12 13.51
N CYS A 98 13.67 4.22 12.60
CA CYS A 98 12.36 4.28 11.94
C CYS A 98 11.27 3.48 12.67
N GLY A 99 11.64 2.61 13.62
CA GLY A 99 10.67 1.76 14.32
C GLY A 99 10.23 0.53 13.55
N TYR A 100 10.80 0.27 12.35
CA TYR A 100 10.52 -0.93 11.55
C TYR A 100 10.74 -2.20 12.38
N ILE A 101 9.76 -3.10 12.35
CA ILE A 101 9.77 -4.36 13.08
C ILE A 101 10.05 -5.47 12.08
N GLU A 102 11.17 -6.15 12.26
CA GLU A 102 11.55 -7.35 11.52
C GLU A 102 10.97 -8.57 12.23
N ILE A 103 10.35 -9.45 11.45
CA ILE A 103 9.57 -10.58 11.95
C ILE A 103 10.15 -11.86 11.35
N ASP A 104 10.16 -12.92 12.16
CA ASP A 104 10.53 -14.27 11.76
C ASP A 104 9.43 -14.84 10.84
N ASN A 105 9.73 -15.02 9.55
CA ASN A 105 8.75 -15.38 8.52
C ASN A 105 8.65 -16.91 8.29
N GLU A 106 9.54 -17.73 8.85
CA GLU A 106 9.67 -19.15 8.47
C GLU A 106 8.40 -19.99 8.76
N ASP A 107 7.63 -19.63 9.80
CA ASP A 107 6.42 -20.35 10.22
C ASP A 107 5.16 -19.47 10.22
N MET A 108 5.15 -18.37 9.46
CA MET A 108 4.05 -17.40 9.54
C MET A 108 2.81 -17.85 8.75
N GLU A 109 1.79 -18.33 9.47
CA GLU A 109 0.44 -18.48 8.94
C GLU A 109 -0.29 -17.13 9.01
N ILE A 110 -0.70 -16.60 7.86
CA ILE A 110 -1.54 -15.39 7.82
C ILE A 110 -2.97 -15.80 8.16
N SER A 111 -3.29 -15.77 9.44
CA SER A 111 -4.67 -15.94 9.93
C SER A 111 -5.22 -14.59 10.40
N LEU A 112 -6.30 -14.15 9.76
CA LEU A 112 -7.01 -12.92 10.10
C LEU A 112 -8.14 -13.23 11.08
N SER A 113 -8.20 -12.50 12.20
CA SER A 113 -9.27 -12.62 13.19
C SER A 113 -9.98 -11.27 13.36
N SER A 114 -11.20 -11.29 13.90
CA SER A 114 -11.94 -10.07 14.22
C SER A 114 -11.22 -9.11 15.18
N LYS A 115 -10.22 -9.59 15.93
CA LYS A 115 -9.40 -8.75 16.83
C LYS A 115 -8.25 -8.04 16.11
N THR A 116 -7.82 -8.57 14.97
CA THR A 116 -6.68 -8.04 14.20
C THR A 116 -7.12 -7.28 12.96
N VAL A 117 -8.35 -7.49 12.50
CA VAL A 117 -8.95 -6.82 11.34
C VAL A 117 -9.67 -5.55 11.79
N PRO A 118 -9.33 -4.36 11.25
CA PRO A 118 -10.07 -3.14 11.51
C PRO A 118 -11.47 -3.19 10.86
N GLU A 119 -12.43 -2.45 11.40
CA GLU A 119 -13.74 -2.23 10.75
C GLU A 119 -13.59 -1.29 9.54
N ALA A 120 -12.94 -1.79 8.48
CA ALA A 120 -12.68 -1.08 7.25
C ALA A 120 -12.71 -2.03 6.04
N ASP A 121 -13.10 -1.51 4.87
CA ASP A 121 -13.13 -2.27 3.62
C ASP A 121 -11.73 -2.55 3.05
N ILE A 122 -10.74 -1.76 3.45
CA ILE A 122 -9.36 -1.86 2.96
C ILE A 122 -8.38 -1.45 4.07
N PHE A 123 -7.32 -2.23 4.24
CA PHE A 123 -6.29 -2.00 5.24
C PHE A 123 -4.97 -2.69 4.86
N PHE A 124 -3.87 -2.28 5.50
CA PHE A 124 -2.58 -2.98 5.37
C PHE A 124 -2.46 -4.14 6.34
N LEU A 125 -1.94 -5.27 5.88
CA LEU A 125 -1.52 -6.33 6.77
C LEU A 125 -0.19 -5.93 7.43
N LYS A 126 -0.18 -5.66 8.73
CA LYS A 126 0.98 -5.11 9.44
C LYS A 126 2.22 -6.00 9.44
N SER A 127 2.05 -7.32 9.31
CA SER A 127 3.16 -8.27 9.20
C SER A 127 3.75 -8.34 7.80
N THR A 128 3.08 -7.82 6.78
CA THR A 128 3.54 -7.83 5.39
C THR A 128 3.41 -6.44 4.76
N ARG A 129 3.62 -6.33 3.44
CA ARG A 129 3.27 -5.12 2.67
C ARG A 129 1.97 -5.31 1.88
N TYR A 130 1.18 -6.32 2.22
CA TYR A 130 -0.05 -6.61 1.49
C TYR A 130 -1.18 -5.67 1.87
N ILE A 131 -1.96 -5.31 0.85
CA ILE A 131 -3.23 -4.61 1.01
C ILE A 131 -4.31 -5.68 1.05
N VAL A 132 -5.04 -5.72 2.16
CA VAL A 132 -6.22 -6.57 2.31
C VAL A 132 -7.45 -5.75 1.96
N VAL A 133 -8.35 -6.36 1.20
CA VAL A 133 -9.60 -5.74 0.77
C VAL A 133 -10.78 -6.65 1.08
N SER A 134 -11.94 -6.05 1.33
CA SER A 134 -13.19 -6.78 1.49
C SER A 134 -13.68 -7.36 0.16
N ASP A 135 -14.57 -8.36 0.23
CA ASP A 135 -15.23 -8.91 -0.96
C ASP A 135 -15.99 -7.84 -1.76
N LYS A 136 -16.53 -6.83 -1.06
CA LYS A 136 -17.17 -5.65 -1.68
C LYS A 136 -16.20 -4.93 -2.62
N VAL A 137 -14.99 -4.62 -2.15
CA VAL A 137 -13.96 -3.95 -2.96
C VAL A 137 -13.51 -4.85 -4.10
N LYS A 138 -13.25 -6.14 -3.84
CA LYS A 138 -12.86 -7.10 -4.88
C LYS A 138 -13.87 -7.12 -6.03
N LEU A 139 -15.16 -7.29 -5.72
CA LEU A 139 -16.22 -7.35 -6.73
C LEU A 139 -16.36 -6.07 -7.53
N LEU A 140 -16.17 -4.90 -6.91
CA LEU A 140 -16.20 -3.62 -7.61
C LEU A 140 -15.04 -3.52 -8.60
N MET A 141 -13.83 -3.87 -8.15
CA MET A 141 -12.63 -3.82 -8.98
C MET A 141 -12.69 -4.78 -10.16
N GLU A 142 -13.20 -6.01 -9.95
CA GLU A 142 -13.39 -7.00 -11.02
C GLU A 142 -14.42 -6.54 -12.07
N LYS A 143 -15.47 -5.82 -11.65
CA LYS A 143 -16.48 -5.26 -12.58
C LYS A 143 -15.99 -4.06 -13.37
N SER A 144 -15.03 -3.31 -12.83
CA SER A 144 -14.49 -2.10 -13.45
C SER A 144 -13.46 -2.37 -14.55
N ASN A 145 -13.16 -3.64 -14.87
CA ASN A 145 -12.28 -4.06 -15.96
C ASN A 145 -10.87 -3.43 -15.93
N PHE A 146 -10.33 -3.22 -14.73
CA PHE A 146 -8.96 -2.72 -14.55
C PHE A 146 -7.94 -3.79 -14.97
N SER A 147 -6.96 -3.41 -15.80
CA SER A 147 -6.05 -4.36 -16.47
C SER A 147 -4.86 -4.85 -15.63
N ASN A 148 -4.60 -4.22 -14.48
CA ASN A 148 -3.37 -4.42 -13.69
C ASN A 148 -3.63 -4.84 -12.24
N VAL A 149 -4.81 -5.36 -11.94
CA VAL A 149 -5.18 -5.80 -10.58
C VAL A 149 -5.40 -7.30 -10.56
N SER A 150 -4.78 -7.99 -9.60
CA SER A 150 -5.03 -9.40 -9.32
C SER A 150 -5.34 -9.60 -7.84
N PHE A 151 -6.24 -10.52 -7.54
CA PHE A 151 -6.64 -10.84 -6.18
C PHE A 151 -6.19 -12.25 -5.82
N GLN A 152 -5.60 -12.39 -4.64
CA GLN A 152 -5.29 -13.69 -4.05
C GLN A 152 -6.09 -13.84 -2.76
N LYS A 153 -6.59 -15.05 -2.52
CA LYS A 153 -7.31 -15.35 -1.28
C LYS A 153 -6.28 -15.50 -0.15
N VAL A 154 -6.47 -14.72 0.91
CA VAL A 154 -5.73 -14.89 2.17
C VAL A 154 -6.56 -15.83 3.06
N GLY A 155 -5.89 -16.73 3.80
CA GLY A 155 -6.54 -17.65 4.73
C GLY A 155 -7.38 -16.91 5.77
N TRP A 156 -8.59 -17.42 6.04
CA TRP A 156 -9.48 -16.93 7.08
C TRP A 156 -9.98 -18.14 7.85
N ASP A 157 -9.48 -18.34 9.06
CA ASP A 157 -9.97 -19.39 9.94
C ASP A 157 -11.13 -18.81 10.76
N SER A 158 -12.32 -19.35 10.52
CA SER A 158 -13.57 -19.00 11.22
C SER A 158 -13.67 -19.67 12.58
#